data_AF-A0A091C602-F1
#
_entry.id   AF-A0A091C602-F1
#
_cell.length_a   1.000
_cell.length_b   1.000
_cell.length_c   1.000
_cell.angle_alpha   90.00
_cell.angle_beta   90.00
_cell.angle_gamma   90.00
#
_symmetry.space_group_name_H-M   'P 1'
#
loop_
_entity.id
_entity.type
_entity.pdbx_description
1 polymer ?
#
loop_
_entity_poly.entity_id
_entity_poly.type
_entity_poly.pdbx_seq_one_letter_code
_entity_poly.pdbx_strand_id
1 'polypeptide(L)'
;MNIFEALEWSYWKTLSLELKTQVMNQVLKYFVSPLKKVSDVTYQQFELDGVKCGTFECSIDGQRFVLVPGNQAAILGWQSGVQGISRHLWDQTPLQETQDYRRIVRNYGLKTAEDWEIFVNESTTPLRKQIIAPMLVQKEAQPVGTTYIGEVDLITEEFSGQREKFTSIKPAVF
;
A
#
# COMPACT_ATOMS: atom_id res chain seq x y z
N MET A 1 26.60 -2.22 14.04
CA MET A 1 25.73 -1.55 13.04
C MET A 1 24.57 -0.94 13.80
N ASN A 2 24.28 0.34 13.57
CA ASN A 2 23.16 1.02 14.20
C ASN A 2 21.83 0.47 13.63
N ILE A 3 20.80 0.29 14.46
CA ILE A 3 19.48 -0.19 14.02
C ILE A 3 18.89 0.71 12.92
N PHE A 4 19.06 2.03 13.02
CA PHE A 4 18.52 2.97 12.05
C PHE A 4 19.24 2.90 10.69
N GLU A 5 20.55 2.64 10.70
CA GLU A 5 21.33 2.40 9.47
C GLU A 5 20.88 1.08 8.83
N ALA A 6 20.72 0.02 9.63
CA ALA A 6 20.28 -1.29 9.17
C ALA A 6 18.89 -1.28 8.52
N LEU A 7 18.02 -0.37 8.99
CA LEU A 7 16.66 -0.17 8.49
C LEU A 7 16.59 0.68 7.21
N GLU A 8 17.69 1.26 6.75
CA GLU A 8 17.72 1.99 5.47
C GLU A 8 17.88 0.99 4.32
N TRP A 9 17.09 1.17 3.25
CA TRP A 9 16.93 0.22 2.15
C TRP A 9 18.25 -0.18 1.47
N SER A 10 19.17 0.75 1.29
CA SER A 10 20.47 0.50 0.67
C SER A 10 21.30 -0.52 1.46
N TYR A 11 21.17 -0.54 2.79
CA TYR A 11 21.77 -1.54 3.67
C TYR A 11 20.87 -2.77 3.82
N TRP A 12 19.58 -2.58 4.09
CA TRP A 12 18.62 -3.65 4.33
C TRP A 12 18.65 -4.71 3.24
N LYS A 13 18.69 -4.30 1.96
CA LYS A 13 18.70 -5.23 0.82
C LYS A 13 19.93 -6.13 0.77
N THR A 14 21.05 -5.73 1.39
CA THR A 14 22.30 -6.50 1.42
C THR A 14 22.47 -7.35 2.67
N LEU A 15 21.62 -7.17 3.70
CA LEU A 15 21.72 -7.94 4.93
C LEU A 15 21.31 -9.40 4.73
N SER A 16 21.99 -10.30 5.46
CA SER A 16 21.57 -11.68 5.61
C SER A 16 20.23 -11.78 6.34
N LEU A 17 19.48 -12.85 6.11
CA LEU A 17 18.21 -13.08 6.79
C LEU A 17 18.37 -13.13 8.32
N GLU A 18 19.48 -13.67 8.82
CA GLU A 18 19.80 -13.69 10.25
C GLU A 18 19.89 -12.27 10.82
N LEU A 19 20.65 -11.38 10.17
CA LEU A 19 20.78 -9.99 10.60
C LEU A 19 19.45 -9.24 10.48
N LYS A 20 18.68 -9.48 9.40
CA LYS A 20 17.34 -8.88 9.26
C LYS A 20 16.41 -9.33 10.38
N THR A 21 16.47 -10.59 10.79
CA THR A 21 15.70 -11.12 11.93
C THR A 21 16.10 -10.44 13.24
N GLN A 22 17.41 -10.26 13.48
CA GLN A 22 17.90 -9.55 14.66
C GLN A 22 17.41 -8.10 14.70
N VAL A 23 17.47 -7.39 13.56
CA VAL A 23 16.97 -6.02 13.42
C VAL A 23 15.45 -5.98 13.68
N MET A 24 14.67 -6.89 13.08
CA MET A 24 13.22 -6.97 13.31
C MET A 24 12.88 -7.19 14.78
N ASN A 25 13.59 -8.09 15.47
CA ASN A 25 13.39 -8.33 16.90
C ASN A 25 13.69 -7.08 17.74
N GLN A 26 14.72 -6.31 17.38
CA GLN A 26 14.99 -5.03 18.03
C GLN A 26 13.88 -4.01 17.74
N VAL A 27 13.37 -3.94 16.51
CA VAL A 27 12.26 -3.06 16.15
C VAL A 27 11.05 -3.35 17.03
N LEU A 28 10.64 -4.61 17.12
CA LEU A 28 9.51 -5.03 17.95
C LEU A 28 9.75 -4.73 19.43
N LYS A 29 10.97 -4.96 19.93
CA LYS A 29 11.32 -4.70 21.33
C LYS A 29 11.27 -3.22 21.70
N TYR A 30 11.73 -2.32 20.82
CA TYR A 30 11.90 -0.91 21.15
C TYR A 30 10.73 -0.02 20.72
N PHE A 31 9.99 -0.41 19.68
CA PHE A 31 8.92 0.43 19.10
C PHE A 31 7.51 -0.14 19.27
N VAL A 32 7.37 -1.38 19.74
CA VAL A 32 6.07 -1.96 20.10
C VAL A 32 5.96 -2.04 21.62
N SER A 33 4.80 -1.64 22.15
CA SER A 33 4.57 -1.70 23.60
C SER A 33 4.71 -3.14 24.11
N PRO A 34 5.43 -3.38 25.24
CA PRO A 34 5.58 -4.72 25.82
C PRO A 34 4.27 -5.38 26.24
N LEU A 35 3.18 -4.61 26.34
CA LEU A 35 1.84 -5.12 26.68
C LEU A 35 1.09 -5.68 25.48
N LYS A 36 1.58 -5.43 24.26
CA LYS A 36 0.96 -5.89 23.01
C LYS A 36 1.38 -7.32 22.71
N LYS A 37 0.44 -8.13 22.26
CA LYS A 37 0.73 -9.50 21.82
C LYS A 37 1.29 -9.45 20.40
N VAL A 38 2.57 -9.78 20.27
CA VAL A 38 3.23 -9.94 18.97
C VAL A 38 3.23 -11.42 18.57
N SER A 39 2.79 -11.72 17.35
CA SER A 39 2.82 -13.08 16.79
C SER A 39 3.12 -13.06 15.28
N ASP A 40 3.28 -14.25 14.69
CA ASP A 40 3.33 -14.45 13.23
C ASP A 40 4.37 -13.58 12.52
N VAL A 41 5.53 -13.41 13.15
CA VAL A 41 6.66 -12.65 12.62
C VAL A 41 7.32 -13.49 11.54
N THR A 42 7.10 -13.14 10.28
CA THR A 42 7.56 -13.91 9.12
C THR A 42 8.20 -13.01 8.08
N TYR A 43 9.27 -13.50 7.47
CA TYR A 43 9.90 -12.83 6.33
C TYR A 43 9.11 -13.13 5.05
N GLN A 44 8.78 -12.10 4.28
CA GLN A 44 8.01 -12.16 3.06
C GLN A 44 8.68 -11.37 1.93
N GLN A 45 8.38 -11.76 0.69
CA GLN A 45 8.79 -11.06 -0.53
C GLN A 45 7.57 -10.35 -1.12
N PHE A 46 7.71 -9.06 -1.36
CA PHE A 46 6.75 -8.23 -2.06
C PHE A 46 7.29 -7.93 -3.45
N GLU A 47 6.40 -7.92 -4.45
CA GLU A 47 6.75 -7.57 -5.82
C GLU A 47 5.67 -6.66 -6.40
N LEU A 48 6.09 -5.54 -6.98
CA LEU A 48 5.23 -4.63 -7.74
C LEU A 48 6.04 -4.08 -8.91
N ASP A 49 5.52 -4.22 -10.13
CA ASP A 49 6.13 -3.71 -11.37
C ASP A 49 7.63 -4.09 -11.51
N GLY A 50 7.96 -5.34 -11.16
CA GLY A 50 9.32 -5.88 -11.21
C GLY A 50 10.25 -5.44 -10.07
N VAL A 51 9.80 -4.56 -9.17
CA VAL A 51 10.52 -4.17 -7.97
C VAL A 51 10.23 -5.17 -6.86
N LYS A 52 11.28 -5.87 -6.40
CA LYS A 52 11.20 -6.85 -5.30
C LYS A 52 11.69 -6.27 -3.99
N CYS A 53 10.92 -6.46 -2.93
CA CYS A 53 11.26 -6.05 -1.58
C CYS A 53 11.05 -7.19 -0.60
N GLY A 54 12.13 -7.66 0.03
CA GLY A 54 12.05 -8.65 1.08
C GLY A 54 12.04 -8.01 2.46
N THR A 55 10.98 -8.20 3.24
CA THR A 55 10.84 -7.62 4.58
C THR A 55 9.98 -8.49 5.50
N PHE A 56 9.72 -8.05 6.73
CA PHE A 56 8.92 -8.81 7.69
C PHE A 56 7.47 -8.35 7.73
N GLU A 57 6.57 -9.32 7.87
CA GLU A 57 5.24 -9.11 8.40
C GLU A 57 5.15 -9.62 9.83
N CYS A 58 4.25 -9.04 10.62
CA CYS A 58 3.92 -9.53 11.95
C CYS A 58 2.46 -9.23 12.29
N SER A 59 1.96 -9.87 13.33
CA SER A 59 0.68 -9.56 13.96
C SER A 59 0.94 -8.85 15.28
N ILE A 60 0.23 -7.75 15.53
CA ILE A 60 0.24 -7.02 16.81
C ILE A 60 -1.21 -6.91 17.27
N ASP A 61 -1.56 -7.54 18.39
CA ASP A 61 -2.94 -7.68 18.89
C ASP A 61 -3.93 -8.20 17.83
N GLY A 62 -3.47 -9.11 16.96
CA GLY A 62 -4.29 -9.67 15.88
C GLY A 62 -4.32 -8.85 14.59
N GLN A 63 -3.80 -7.62 14.59
CA GLN A 63 -3.74 -6.78 13.39
C GLN A 63 -2.43 -7.00 12.62
N ARG A 64 -2.51 -7.04 11.29
CA ARG A 64 -1.35 -7.31 10.43
C ARG A 64 -0.56 -6.04 10.13
N PHE A 65 0.76 -6.10 10.32
CA PHE A 65 1.72 -5.04 10.02
C PHE A 65 2.83 -5.56 9.12
N VAL A 66 3.38 -4.67 8.31
CA VAL A 66 4.58 -4.89 7.50
C VAL A 66 5.65 -3.87 7.91
N LEU A 67 6.89 -4.32 8.04
CA LEU A 67 8.04 -3.44 8.19
C LEU A 67 8.40 -2.86 6.81
N VAL A 68 8.35 -1.54 6.67
CA VAL A 68 8.83 -0.82 5.50
C VAL A 68 10.20 -0.22 5.83
N PRO A 69 11.30 -0.70 5.22
CA PRO A 69 12.62 -0.08 5.36
C PRO A 69 12.58 1.38 4.90
N GLY A 70 13.37 2.23 5.56
CA GLY A 70 13.50 3.63 5.18
C GLY A 70 14.23 3.80 3.85
N ASN A 71 14.04 4.93 3.19
CA ASN A 71 14.73 5.30 1.96
C ASN A 71 14.99 6.80 1.95
N GLN A 72 16.27 7.19 1.91
CA GLN A 72 16.68 8.61 1.97
C GLN A 72 16.45 9.36 0.66
N ALA A 73 16.23 8.65 -0.45
CA ALA A 73 16.07 9.24 -1.77
C ALA A 73 14.98 8.51 -2.57
N ALA A 74 13.84 8.22 -1.92
CA ALA A 74 12.72 7.60 -2.61
C ALA A 74 12.22 8.53 -3.72
N ILE A 75 12.15 8.00 -4.93
CA ILE A 75 11.57 8.72 -6.07
C ILE A 75 10.07 8.43 -6.05
N LEU A 76 9.27 9.49 -5.90
CA LEU A 76 7.82 9.43 -5.92
C LEU A 76 7.28 10.23 -7.10
N GLY A 77 6.08 9.89 -7.54
CA GLY A 77 5.44 10.50 -8.69
C GLY A 77 5.67 9.72 -9.98
N TRP A 78 5.23 10.30 -11.09
CA TRP A 78 5.25 9.65 -12.40
C TRP A 78 5.56 10.69 -13.47
N GLN A 79 6.38 10.32 -14.45
CA GLN A 79 6.70 11.15 -15.61
C GLN A 79 7.02 10.31 -16.86
N SER A 80 6.56 9.06 -16.88
CA SER A 80 6.87 8.10 -17.96
C SER A 80 5.72 7.99 -18.97
N GLY A 81 4.75 8.91 -18.95
CA GLY A 81 3.59 8.89 -19.81
C GLY A 81 2.86 7.55 -19.70
N VAL A 82 2.70 6.86 -20.81
CA VAL A 82 2.05 5.55 -20.89
C VAL A 82 3.00 4.36 -20.72
N GLN A 83 4.29 4.60 -20.52
CA GLN A 83 5.29 3.54 -20.40
C GLN A 83 5.04 2.70 -19.14
N GLY A 84 4.95 1.37 -19.30
CA GLY A 84 4.61 0.47 -18.19
C GLY A 84 3.12 0.33 -17.92
N ILE A 85 2.28 1.18 -18.54
CA ILE A 85 0.83 1.00 -18.56
C ILE A 85 0.48 0.06 -19.71
N SER A 86 -0.32 -0.96 -19.41
CA SER A 86 -0.76 -1.91 -20.43
C SER A 86 -1.43 -1.19 -21.60
N ARG A 87 -0.96 -1.48 -22.83
CA ARG A 87 -1.37 -0.80 -24.06
C ARG A 87 -2.88 -0.76 -24.28
N HIS A 88 -3.58 -1.81 -23.88
CA HIS A 88 -5.04 -1.92 -23.99
C HIS A 88 -5.83 -0.96 -23.07
N LEU A 89 -5.17 -0.21 -22.18
CA LEU A 89 -5.81 0.76 -21.29
C LEU A 89 -5.85 2.17 -21.88
N TRP A 90 -4.98 2.47 -22.85
CA TRP A 90 -4.80 3.83 -23.37
C TRP A 90 -4.70 3.89 -24.92
N ASP A 91 -4.44 2.80 -25.62
CA ASP A 91 -4.42 2.81 -27.10
C ASP A 91 -5.85 2.81 -27.70
N GLN A 92 -5.95 3.00 -29.01
CA GLN A 92 -7.20 3.07 -29.80
C GLN A 92 -7.97 1.74 -29.89
N THR A 93 -7.46 0.67 -29.29
CA THR A 93 -8.13 -0.63 -29.15
C THR A 93 -8.23 -1.02 -27.68
N PRO A 94 -9.03 -0.29 -26.88
CA PRO A 94 -9.26 -0.68 -25.51
C PRO A 94 -9.95 -2.04 -25.46
N LEU A 95 -9.56 -2.89 -24.50
CA LEU A 95 -10.21 -4.19 -24.28
C LEU A 95 -11.70 -4.02 -23.93
N GLN A 96 -12.06 -2.89 -23.32
CA GLN A 96 -13.44 -2.54 -22.98
C GLN A 96 -13.62 -1.02 -22.93
N GLU A 97 -14.55 -0.49 -23.75
CA GLU A 97 -14.93 0.93 -23.69
C GLU A 97 -15.90 1.21 -22.54
N THR A 98 -15.35 1.49 -21.37
CA THR A 98 -16.15 1.94 -20.22
C THR A 98 -16.73 3.35 -20.46
N GLN A 99 -17.76 3.74 -19.69
CA GLN A 99 -18.26 5.11 -19.74
C GLN A 99 -17.18 6.13 -19.33
N ASP A 100 -16.33 5.76 -18.38
CA ASP A 100 -15.21 6.59 -17.92
C ASP A 100 -14.18 6.80 -19.02
N TYR A 101 -13.79 5.76 -19.75
CA TYR A 101 -12.88 5.87 -20.89
C TYR A 101 -13.42 6.86 -21.93
N ARG A 102 -14.69 6.72 -22.33
CA ARG A 102 -15.33 7.61 -23.29
C ARG A 102 -15.39 9.06 -22.81
N ARG A 103 -15.63 9.26 -21.51
CA ARG A 103 -15.64 10.59 -20.88
C ARG A 103 -14.24 11.23 -20.91
N ILE A 104 -13.20 10.48 -20.57
CA ILE A 104 -11.80 10.95 -20.61
C ILE A 104 -11.41 11.33 -22.04
N VAL A 105 -11.59 10.42 -23.01
CA VAL A 105 -11.26 10.65 -24.43
C VAL A 105 -11.99 11.89 -24.97
N ARG A 106 -13.28 12.04 -24.67
CA ARG A 106 -14.07 13.20 -25.11
C ARG A 106 -13.60 14.51 -24.47
N ASN A 107 -13.37 14.52 -23.16
CA ASN A 107 -13.05 15.75 -22.42
C ASN A 107 -11.64 16.26 -22.72
N TYR A 108 -10.68 15.34 -22.86
CA TYR A 108 -9.27 15.69 -23.08
C TYR A 108 -8.86 15.58 -24.56
N GLY A 109 -9.77 15.16 -25.44
CA GLY A 109 -9.52 15.11 -26.88
C GLY A 109 -8.44 14.11 -27.30
N LEU A 110 -8.25 13.04 -26.53
CA LEU A 110 -7.15 12.08 -26.69
C LEU A 110 -7.32 11.28 -28.00
N LYS A 111 -6.43 11.51 -28.97
CA LYS A 111 -6.49 10.86 -30.30
C LYS A 111 -5.24 10.08 -30.61
N THR A 112 -4.10 10.58 -30.17
CA THR A 112 -2.77 10.04 -30.44
C THR A 112 -2.15 9.45 -29.18
N ALA A 113 -1.12 8.61 -29.34
CA ALA A 113 -0.34 8.12 -28.21
C ALA A 113 0.29 9.26 -27.40
N GLU A 114 0.70 10.33 -28.08
CA GLU A 114 1.27 11.53 -27.45
C GLU A 114 0.25 12.25 -26.55
N ASP A 115 -1.01 12.35 -26.98
CA ASP A 115 -2.08 12.94 -26.14
C ASP A 115 -2.25 12.15 -24.83
N TRP A 116 -2.15 10.81 -24.92
CA TRP A 116 -2.22 9.93 -23.74
C TRP A 116 -1.00 10.08 -22.83
N GLU A 117 0.20 10.20 -23.39
CA GLU A 117 1.41 10.45 -22.62
C GLU A 117 1.32 11.77 -21.82
N ILE A 118 0.87 12.84 -22.47
CA ILE A 118 0.66 14.14 -21.85
C ILE A 118 -0.41 14.03 -20.76
N PHE A 119 -1.57 13.45 -21.08
CA PHE A 119 -2.67 13.29 -20.12
C PHE A 119 -2.25 12.53 -18.86
N VAL A 120 -1.52 11.41 -19.00
CA VAL A 120 -1.07 10.63 -17.85
C VAL A 120 -0.08 11.42 -17.01
N ASN A 121 0.88 12.11 -17.63
CA ASN A 121 1.86 12.93 -16.91
C ASN A 121 1.22 14.11 -16.18
N GLU A 122 0.22 14.78 -16.78
CA GLU A 122 -0.50 15.88 -16.15
C GLU A 122 -1.48 15.41 -15.06
N SER A 123 -2.02 14.19 -15.20
CA SER A 123 -2.92 13.57 -14.22
C SER A 123 -2.20 12.91 -13.05
N THR A 124 -0.87 12.89 -13.06
CA THR A 124 -0.04 12.29 -12.01
C THR A 124 0.86 13.35 -11.36
N THR A 125 1.34 13.06 -10.15
CA THR A 125 2.23 14.02 -9.47
C THR A 125 3.62 13.98 -10.10
N PRO A 126 4.31 15.12 -10.25
CA PRO A 126 5.66 15.17 -10.82
C PRO A 126 6.66 14.37 -9.97
N LEU A 127 7.74 13.96 -10.62
CA LEU A 127 8.84 13.26 -9.95
C LEU A 127 9.45 14.14 -8.87
N ARG A 128 9.55 13.59 -7.66
CA ARG A 128 10.19 14.23 -6.52
C ARG A 128 10.99 13.22 -5.71
N LYS A 129 12.06 13.70 -5.10
CA LYS A 129 12.81 12.93 -4.10
C LYS A 129 12.21 13.21 -2.72
N GLN A 130 11.90 12.16 -2.00
CA GLN A 130 11.36 12.25 -0.65
C GLN A 130 12.12 11.33 0.29
N ILE A 131 12.35 11.81 1.51
CA ILE A 131 12.86 10.98 2.61
C ILE A 131 11.67 10.21 3.18
N ILE A 132 11.78 8.87 3.17
CA ILE A 132 10.84 7.96 3.80
C ILE A 132 11.53 7.32 5.00
N ALA A 133 11.00 7.57 6.20
CA ALA A 133 11.51 6.95 7.41
C ALA A 133 11.15 5.45 7.44
N PRO A 134 11.91 4.60 8.14
CA PRO A 134 11.49 3.23 8.42
C PRO A 134 10.20 3.23 9.25
N MET A 135 9.24 2.38 8.88
CA MET A 135 7.92 2.36 9.52
C MET A 135 7.38 0.94 9.68
N LEU A 136 6.61 0.70 10.74
CA LEU A 136 5.67 -0.41 10.81
C LEU A 136 4.33 0.08 10.27
N VAL A 137 3.91 -0.45 9.13
CA VAL A 137 2.71 -0.02 8.41
C VAL A 137 1.64 -1.09 8.56
N GLN A 138 0.45 -0.70 9.00
CA GLN A 138 -0.69 -1.62 9.06
C GLN A 138 -1.13 -1.98 7.64
N LYS A 139 -1.41 -3.27 7.40
CA LYS A 139 -1.82 -3.76 6.06
C LYS A 139 -3.26 -3.40 5.70
N GLU A 140 -4.05 -3.05 6.69
CA GLU A 140 -5.45 -2.67 6.54
C GLU A 140 -5.64 -1.21 6.90
N ALA A 141 -6.41 -0.50 6.07
CA ALA A 141 -6.78 0.87 6.36
C ALA A 141 -7.67 0.92 7.59
N GLN A 142 -7.25 1.69 8.60
CA GLN A 142 -8.12 2.05 9.70
C GLN A 142 -8.88 3.31 9.32
N PRO A 143 -10.21 3.32 9.47
CA PRO A 143 -10.96 4.51 9.13
C PRO A 143 -10.64 5.61 10.15
N VAL A 144 -10.24 6.78 9.65
CA VAL A 144 -9.92 7.94 10.48
C VAL A 144 -11.18 8.76 10.71
N GLY A 145 -11.46 9.12 11.96
CA GLY A 145 -12.65 9.90 12.31
C GLY A 145 -13.94 9.09 12.38
N THR A 146 -13.87 7.76 12.27
CA THR A 146 -15.00 6.87 12.55
C THR A 146 -14.65 5.90 13.68
N THR A 147 -15.66 5.28 14.27
CA THR A 147 -15.45 4.22 15.26
C THR A 147 -15.67 2.88 14.58
N TYR A 148 -14.64 2.04 14.54
CA TYR A 148 -14.80 0.65 14.10
C TYR A 148 -15.74 -0.07 15.08
N ILE A 149 -16.84 -0.60 14.55
CA ILE A 149 -17.85 -1.32 15.34
C ILE A 149 -17.87 -2.82 15.02
N GLY A 150 -17.27 -3.26 13.91
CA GLY A 150 -17.22 -4.67 13.50
C GLY A 150 -17.04 -4.84 11.99
N GLU A 151 -17.14 -6.09 11.54
CA GLU A 151 -17.03 -6.53 10.15
C GLU A 151 -18.35 -7.15 9.68
N VAL A 152 -18.71 -6.89 8.42
CA VAL A 152 -19.81 -7.57 7.72
C VAL A 152 -19.19 -8.44 6.63
N ASP A 153 -19.50 -9.74 6.64
CA ASP A 153 -19.23 -10.61 5.50
C ASP A 153 -20.22 -10.27 4.38
N LEU A 154 -19.72 -9.82 3.23
CA LEU A 154 -20.55 -9.37 2.10
C LEU A 154 -21.24 -10.52 1.36
N ILE A 155 -20.82 -11.76 1.55
CA ILE A 155 -21.41 -12.95 0.92
C ILE A 155 -22.49 -13.54 1.83
N THR A 156 -22.21 -13.66 3.12
CA THR A 156 -23.13 -14.27 4.10
C THR A 156 -24.02 -13.25 4.82
N GLU A 157 -23.73 -11.96 4.70
CA GLU A 157 -24.36 -10.86 5.44
C GLU A 157 -24.20 -10.96 6.97
N GLU A 158 -23.31 -11.82 7.44
CA GLU A 158 -23.07 -11.99 8.87
C GLU A 158 -22.21 -10.84 9.41
N PHE A 159 -22.68 -10.25 10.51
CA PHE A 159 -21.94 -9.21 11.23
C PHE A 159 -21.23 -9.77 12.46
N SER A 160 -19.93 -9.49 12.54
CA SER A 160 -19.05 -9.77 13.68
C SER A 160 -18.62 -8.46 14.35
N GLY A 161 -18.97 -8.25 15.61
CA GLY A 161 -18.56 -7.05 16.36
C GLY A 161 -19.58 -6.55 17.39
N GLN A 162 -19.61 -5.25 17.62
CA GLN A 162 -20.49 -4.53 18.56
C GLN A 162 -21.93 -4.49 18.03
N ARG A 163 -22.64 -5.62 18.16
CA ARG A 163 -24.00 -5.83 17.63
C ARG A 163 -24.98 -4.72 18.01
N GLU A 164 -24.95 -4.23 19.24
CA GLU A 164 -25.84 -3.15 19.71
C GLU A 164 -25.67 -1.84 18.93
N LYS A 165 -24.42 -1.46 18.61
CA LYS A 165 -24.13 -0.29 17.77
C LYS A 165 -24.46 -0.54 16.30
N PHE A 166 -24.25 -1.77 15.82
CA PHE A 166 -24.60 -2.12 14.46
C PHE A 166 -26.12 -2.10 14.22
N THR A 167 -26.92 -2.69 15.12
CA THR A 167 -28.37 -2.74 15.02
C THR A 167 -29.02 -1.34 15.05
N SER A 168 -28.46 -0.40 15.80
CA SER A 168 -28.96 0.98 15.87
C SER A 168 -28.68 1.82 14.62
N ILE A 169 -27.69 1.43 13.81
CA ILE A 169 -27.34 2.08 12.54
C ILE A 169 -27.93 1.31 11.34
N LYS A 170 -28.46 0.11 11.55
CA LYS A 170 -29.05 -0.75 10.52
C LYS A 170 -30.31 -0.23 9.79
N PRO A 171 -31.08 0.82 10.18
CA PRO A 171 -32.35 1.07 9.49
C PRO A 171 -32.22 1.91 8.19
N ALA A 172 -32.80 1.34 7.11
CA ALA A 172 -33.30 1.97 5.87
C ALA A 172 -32.45 1.99 4.58
N VAL A 173 -31.55 1.03 4.33
CA VAL A 173 -30.98 0.81 2.99
C VAL A 173 -30.92 -0.67 2.66
N PHE A 174 -32.09 -1.31 2.55
CA PHE A 174 -32.39 -2.44 1.65
C PHE A 174 -33.90 -2.47 1.44
#